data_AF-A0A4P6XCK5-F1
#
_entry.id   AF-A0A4P6XCK5-F1
#
_cell.length_a   1.000
_cell.length_b   1.000
_cell.length_c   1.000
_cell.angle_alpha   90.00
_cell.angle_beta   90.00
_cell.angle_gamma   90.00
#
_symmetry.space_group_name_H-M   'P 1'
#
loop_
_entity.id
_entity.type
_entity.pdbx_description
1 polymer ?
#
loop_
_entity_poly.entity_id
_entity_poly.type
_entity_poly.pdbx_seq_one_letter_code
_entity_poly.pdbx_strand_id
1 'polypeptide(L)' 'MAHKFVIEQNKAGEYVAKFKYNAELIWWTEGYSSKAGAKNAIESVLKNGPDAPVEEA' A
#
# COMPACT_ATOMS: atom_id res chain seq x y z
N MET A 1 2.57 5.67 18.12
CA MET A 1 3.42 4.80 17.29
C MET A 1 2.56 3.71 16.70
N ALA A 2 2.06 3.90 15.48
CA ALA A 2 1.15 2.94 14.86
C ALA A 2 1.45 2.79 13.37
N HIS A 3 1.62 1.55 12.94
CA HIS A 3 1.61 1.16 11.54
C HIS A 3 0.18 1.25 11.01
N LYS A 4 0.00 1.85 9.83
CA LYS A 4 -1.31 1.93 9.18
C LYS A 4 -1.20 1.89 7.67
N PHE A 5 -2.19 1.27 7.05
CA PHE A 5 -2.44 1.42 5.62
C PHE A 5 -3.34 2.63 5.37
N VAL A 6 -2.99 3.44 4.37
CA VAL A 6 -3.76 4.62 3.96
C VAL A 6 -3.93 4.57 2.44
N ILE A 7 -5.15 4.81 1.97
CA ILE A 7 -5.42 5.02 0.55
C ILE A 7 -5.56 6.52 0.30
N GLU A 8 -4.72 7.08 -0.55
CA GLU A 8 -4.72 8.50 -0.94
C GLU A 8 -4.81 8.62 -2.46
N GLN A 9 -5.37 9.71 -2.98
CA GLN A 9 -5.28 10.00 -4.42
C GLN A 9 -4.01 10.78 -4.74
N ASN A 10 -3.34 10.39 -5.83
CA ASN A 10 -2.20 11.15 -6.35
C ASN A 10 -2.66 12.33 -7.22
N LYS A 11 -1.71 13.11 -7.74
CA LYS A 11 -2.01 14.28 -8.60
C LYS A 11 -2.69 13.90 -9.92
N ALA A 12 -2.58 12.65 -10.36
CA ALA A 12 -3.23 12.12 -11.56
C ALA A 12 -4.66 11.59 -11.28
N GLY A 13 -5.14 11.66 -10.03
CA GLY A 13 -6.47 11.17 -9.63
C GLY A 13 -6.52 9.67 -9.32
N GLU A 14 -5.38 8.98 -9.35
CA GLU A 14 -5.28 7.54 -9.10
C GLU A 14 -5.18 7.26 -7.60
N TYR A 15 -5.73 6.12 -7.18
CA TYR A 15 -5.72 5.66 -5.80
C TYR A 15 -4.43 4.90 -5.48
N VAL A 16 -3.67 5.35 -4.50
CA VAL A 16 -2.40 4.75 -4.08
C VAL A 16 -2.56 4.22 -2.65
N ALA A 17 -2.23 2.95 -2.44
CA ALA A 17 -2.13 2.38 -1.10
C ALA A 17 -0.73 2.64 -0.53
N LYS A 18 -0.68 3.09 0.73
CA LYS A 18 0.55 3.49 1.42
C LYS A 18 0.63 2.79 2.77
N PHE A 19 1.80 2.29 3.13
CA PHE A 19 2.10 1.87 4.49
C PHE A 19 2.90 2.96 5.19
N LYS A 20 2.39 3.43 6.33
CA LYS A 20 3.01 4.49 7.11
C LYS A 20 3.28 4.03 8.53
N TYR A 21 4.35 4.55 9.11
CA TYR A 21 4.57 4.52 10.55
C TYR A 21 4.48 5.95 11.09
N ASN A 22 3.45 6.21 11.90
CA ASN A 22 3.06 7.57 12.28
C ASN A 22 2.78 8.46 11.06
N ALA A 23 3.68 9.41 10.78
CA ALA A 23 3.60 10.34 9.65
C ALA A 23 4.57 9.98 8.51
N GLU A 24 5.46 9.01 8.71
CA GLU A 24 6.50 8.65 7.75
C GLU A 24 6.02 7.56 6.80
N LEU A 25 6.34 7.74 5.52
CA LEU A 25 6.03 6.79 4.46
C LEU A 25 7.11 5.71 4.41
N ILE A 26 6.70 4.45 4.54
CA ILE A 26 7.61 3.30 4.44
C ILE A 26 7.61 2.77 3.01
N TRP A 27 6.42 2.50 2.46
CA TRP A 27 6.25 2.02 1.08
C TRP A 27 4.88 2.40 0.51
N TRP A 28 4.75 2.35 -0.80
CA TRP A 28 3.50 2.59 -1.51
C TRP A 28 3.37 1.74 -2.77
N THR A 29 2.14 1.51 -3.21
CA THR A 29 1.82 0.80 -4.46
C THR A 29 1.84 1.74 -5.66
N GLU A 30 1.70 1.17 -6.85
CA GLU A 30 1.31 1.93 -8.04
C GLU A 30 -0.07 2.59 -7.88
N GLY A 31 -0.39 3.53 -8.79
CA GLY A 31 -1.69 4.18 -8.87
C GLY A 31 -2.75 3.27 -9.49
N TYR A 32 -3.84 3.05 -8.76
CA TYR A 32 -5.00 2.31 -9.27
C TYR A 32 -6.07 3.26 -9.79
N SER A 33 -6.78 2.86 -10.85
CA SER A 33 -7.93 3.61 -11.37
C SER A 33 -9.13 3.65 -10.42
N SER A 34 -9.19 2.74 -9.44
CA SER A 34 -10.29 2.64 -8.48
C SER A 34 -9.81 2.42 -7.04
N LYS A 35 -10.58 2.93 -6.07
CA LYS A 35 -10.36 2.70 -4.64
C LYS A 35 -10.42 1.21 -4.27
N ALA A 36 -11.27 0.45 -4.96
CA ALA A 36 -11.38 -0.99 -4.78
C ALA A 36 -10.07 -1.70 -5.14
N GLY A 37 -9.40 -1.30 -6.23
CA GLY A 37 -8.08 -1.82 -6.62
C GLY A 37 -7.04 -1.62 -5.52
N ALA A 38 -6.93 -0.40 -4.99
CA ALA A 38 -6.03 -0.10 -3.88
C ALA A 38 -6.36 -0.90 -2.60
N LYS A 39 -7.65 -1.15 -2.33
CA LYS A 39 -8.07 -1.97 -1.19
C LYS A 39 -7.66 -3.44 -1.38
N ASN A 40 -7.88 -4.00 -2.56
CA ASN A 40 -7.47 -5.38 -2.88
C ASN A 40 -5.95 -5.57 -2.77
N ALA A 41 -5.16 -4.55 -3.14
CA ALA A 41 -3.72 -4.57 -2.95
C ALA A 41 -3.33 -4.66 -1.47
N ILE A 42 -3.98 -3.87 -0.60
CA ILE A 42 -3.77 -3.94 0.85
C ILE A 42 -4.15 -5.32 1.38
N GLU A 43 -5.30 -5.86 0.97
CA GLU A 43 -5.75 -7.20 1.40
C GLU A 43 -4.76 -8.29 0.98
N SER A 44 -4.20 -8.20 -0.24
CA SER A 44 -3.16 -9.12 -0.70
C SER A 44 -1.87 -9.01 0.13
N VAL A 45 -1.42 -7.80 0.44
CA VAL A 45 -0.23 -7.57 1.28
C VAL A 45 -0.45 -8.09 2.70
N LEU A 46 -1.63 -7.85 3.29
CA LEU A 46 -1.95 -8.37 4.62
C LEU A 46 -1.97 -9.91 4.65
N LYS A 47 -2.46 -10.54 3.58
CA LYS A 47 -2.58 -12.00 3.49
C LYS A 47 -1.26 -12.69 3.18
N ASN A 48 -0.47 -12.13 2.27
CA ASN A 48 0.69 -12.82 1.67
C ASN A 48 2.03 -12.17 2.03
N GLY A 49 2.02 -10.92 2.50
CA GLY A 49 3.24 -10.14 2.76
C GLY A 49 4.04 -10.55 3.99
N PRO A 50 3.44 -10.83 5.16
CA PRO A 50 4.20 -11.10 6.39
C PRO A 50 5.21 -12.25 6.28
N ASP A 51 4.88 -13.28 5.50
CA ASP A 51 5.67 -14.51 5.35
C ASP A 51 6.36 -14.62 3.97
N ALA A 52 6.27 -13.59 3.12
CA ALA A 52 6.86 -13.62 1.79
C ALA A 52 8.40 -13.66 1.89
N PRO A 53 9.07 -14.51 1.08
CA PRO A 53 10.53 -14.50 1.02
C PRO A 53 11.03 -13.19 0.41
N VAL A 54 12.19 -12.74 0.88
CA VAL A 54 12.92 -11.62 0.26
C VAL A 54 13.86 -12.20 -0.79
N GLU A 55 13.71 -11.77 -2.03
CA GLU A 55 14.59 -12.13 -3.14
C GLU A 55 15.35 -10.90 -3.63
N GLU A 56 16.66 -11.04 -3.83
CA GLU A 56 17.52 -10.04 -4.46
C GLU A 56 17.72 -10.41 -5.93
N ALA A 57 17.43 -9.49 -6.84
CA ALA A 57 17.50 -9.69 -8.30
C ALA A 57 18.54 -8.79 -8.96
#